data_AF-A0A7Y3FPW5-F1
#
_entry.id   AF-A0A7Y3FPW5-F1
#
_cell.length_a   1.000
_cell.length_b   1.000
_cell.length_c   1.000
_cell.angle_alpha   90.00
_cell.angle_beta   90.00
_cell.angle_gamma   90.00
#
_symmetry.space_group_name_H-M   'P 1'
#
loop_
_entity.id
_entity.type
_entity.pdbx_description
1 polymer ?
#
loop_
_entity_poly.entity_id
_entity_poly.type
_entity_poly.pdbx_seq_one_letter_code
_entity_poly.pdbx_strand_id
1 'polypeptide(L)'
;FLMGLQKALFPLGEIMATQLSSPALVGGEGGLPVGWWSYYWIYAFAAMVGFATTIAEPALIAVAFKAHEVSAGTIGQWGLRITVAIGVAFGLALGAFRIVSGTPIYLYILAGYVVVLVQTIFAPKHIIALAYDSGGVTTSTVTVPLVAALGLGLSNAVPGRNPALDGFGLIAFASLFPIIAVMGYAQVMEWKTGKASER
;
A
#
# COMPACT_ATOMS: atom_id res chain seq x y z
N PHE A 1 13.87 2.50 -18.39
CA PHE A 1 13.00 2.12 -17.26
C PHE A 1 12.11 0.93 -17.59
N LEU A 2 11.09 1.05 -18.45
CA LEU A 2 10.15 -0.06 -18.78
C LEU A 2 10.85 -1.34 -19.28
N MET A 3 11.84 -1.24 -20.17
CA MET A 3 12.63 -2.41 -20.61
C MET A 3 13.37 -3.12 -19.46
N GLY A 4 13.78 -2.39 -18.42
CA GLY A 4 14.42 -2.97 -17.23
C GLY A 4 13.42 -3.73 -16.36
N LEU A 5 12.24 -3.14 -16.15
CA LEU A 5 11.12 -3.79 -15.47
C LEU A 5 10.70 -5.08 -16.18
N GLN A 6 10.57 -5.01 -17.51
CA GLN A 6 10.17 -6.14 -18.35
C GLN A 6 11.16 -7.30 -18.32
N LYS A 7 12.45 -7.03 -18.15
CA LYS A 7 13.49 -8.08 -18.10
C LYS A 7 13.71 -8.67 -16.71
N ALA A 8 13.39 -7.94 -15.64
CA ALA A 8 13.71 -8.36 -14.27
C ALA A 8 12.47 -8.60 -13.40
N LEU A 9 11.63 -7.58 -13.23
CA LEU A 9 10.58 -7.59 -12.22
C LEU A 9 9.24 -8.13 -12.73
N PHE A 10 8.87 -7.87 -13.98
CA PHE A 10 7.60 -8.37 -14.55
C PHE A 10 7.54 -9.89 -14.62
N PRO A 11 8.60 -10.60 -15.10
CA PRO A 11 8.58 -12.06 -15.11
C PRO A 11 8.45 -12.64 -13.71
N LEU A 12 9.11 -12.01 -12.71
CA LEU A 12 8.99 -12.44 -11.32
C LEU A 12 7.55 -12.26 -10.80
N GLY A 13 6.94 -11.10 -11.04
CA GLY A 13 5.56 -10.82 -10.66
C GLY A 13 4.56 -11.77 -11.31
N GLU A 14 4.75 -12.11 -12.59
CA GLU A 14 3.90 -13.04 -13.33
C GLU A 14 4.03 -14.48 -12.82
N ILE A 15 5.26 -14.96 -12.57
CA ILE A 15 5.49 -16.29 -11.98
C ILE A 15 4.86 -16.38 -10.59
N MET A 16 5.03 -15.36 -9.75
CA MET A 16 4.45 -15.38 -8.41
C MET A 16 2.92 -15.29 -8.46
N ALA A 17 2.35 -14.45 -9.31
CA ALA A 17 0.91 -14.35 -9.47
C ALA A 17 0.30 -15.68 -9.96
N THR A 18 0.89 -16.31 -10.97
CA THR A 18 0.41 -17.60 -11.51
C THR A 18 0.50 -18.75 -10.51
N GLN A 19 1.57 -18.79 -9.70
CA GLN A 19 1.69 -19.78 -8.62
C GLN A 19 0.64 -19.57 -7.54
N LEU A 20 0.47 -18.32 -7.08
CA LEU A 20 -0.50 -17.97 -6.03
C LEU A 20 -1.96 -18.03 -6.51
N SER A 21 -2.21 -17.97 -7.82
CA SER A 21 -3.51 -18.15 -8.44
C SER A 21 -3.76 -19.57 -8.97
N SER A 22 -2.86 -20.52 -8.70
CA SER A 22 -2.97 -21.88 -9.27
C SER A 22 -4.22 -22.61 -8.75
N PRO A 23 -4.86 -23.49 -9.56
CA PRO A 23 -6.07 -24.21 -9.15
C PRO A 23 -5.92 -25.00 -7.85
N ALA A 24 -4.71 -25.52 -7.58
CA ALA A 24 -4.38 -26.22 -6.34
C ALA A 24 -4.44 -25.31 -5.10
N LEU A 25 -4.03 -24.04 -5.23
CA LEU A 25 -4.00 -23.07 -4.13
C LEU A 25 -5.35 -22.38 -3.91
N VAL A 26 -6.08 -22.14 -4.99
CA VAL A 26 -7.33 -21.37 -4.99
C VAL A 26 -8.56 -22.29 -4.87
N GLY A 27 -8.35 -23.62 -4.80
CA GLY A 27 -9.41 -24.61 -4.61
C GLY A 27 -10.30 -24.81 -5.83
N GLY A 28 -9.77 -24.56 -7.03
CA GLY A 28 -10.47 -24.72 -8.31
C GLY A 28 -10.45 -26.16 -8.86
N GLU A 29 -9.82 -27.10 -8.16
CA GLU A 29 -9.85 -28.52 -8.53
C GLU A 29 -11.29 -29.05 -8.44
N GLY A 30 -11.90 -29.31 -9.60
CA GLY A 30 -13.28 -29.81 -9.71
C GLY A 30 -14.32 -28.84 -10.27
N GLY A 31 -13.92 -27.64 -10.73
CA GLY A 31 -14.81 -26.75 -11.48
C GLY A 31 -15.84 -25.97 -10.64
N LEU A 32 -15.68 -25.93 -9.31
CA LEU A 32 -16.48 -25.08 -8.44
C LEU A 32 -16.17 -23.59 -8.68
N PRO A 33 -17.17 -22.70 -8.59
CA PRO A 33 -16.94 -21.26 -8.73
C PRO A 33 -15.98 -20.77 -7.65
N VAL A 34 -14.87 -20.21 -8.09
CA VAL A 34 -13.82 -19.68 -7.23
C VAL A 34 -14.21 -18.28 -6.76
N GLY A 35 -14.40 -18.12 -5.45
CA GLY A 35 -14.69 -16.82 -4.85
C GLY A 35 -13.43 -15.96 -4.67
N TRP A 36 -13.64 -14.66 -4.48
CA TRP A 36 -12.56 -13.69 -4.22
C TRP A 36 -11.76 -14.02 -2.95
N TRP A 37 -12.36 -14.72 -1.97
CA TRP A 37 -11.71 -15.14 -0.73
C TRP A 37 -10.62 -16.19 -0.95
N SER A 38 -10.73 -17.01 -1.99
CA SER A 38 -9.75 -18.06 -2.29
C SER A 38 -8.38 -17.49 -2.70
N TYR A 39 -8.33 -16.22 -3.11
CA TYR A 39 -7.10 -15.52 -3.49
C TYR A 39 -6.39 -14.85 -2.30
N TYR A 40 -6.67 -15.27 -1.05
CA TYR A 40 -6.10 -14.65 0.14
C TYR A 40 -4.57 -14.60 0.15
N TRP A 41 -3.91 -15.61 -0.43
CA TRP A 41 -2.45 -15.64 -0.55
C TRP A 41 -1.90 -14.51 -1.42
N ILE A 42 -2.63 -14.12 -2.47
CA ILE A 42 -2.26 -12.97 -3.29
C ILE A 42 -2.34 -11.69 -2.47
N TYR A 43 -3.38 -11.53 -1.66
CA TYR A 43 -3.55 -10.34 -0.81
C TYR A 43 -2.48 -10.26 0.27
N ALA A 44 -2.19 -11.38 0.92
CA ALA A 44 -1.12 -11.48 1.91
C ALA A 44 0.26 -11.20 1.29
N PHE A 45 0.53 -11.75 0.11
CA PHE A 45 1.76 -11.51 -0.62
C PHE A 45 1.91 -10.03 -1.02
N ALA A 46 0.86 -9.42 -1.57
CA ALA A 46 0.85 -8.00 -1.90
C ALA A 46 1.12 -7.13 -0.66
N ALA A 47 0.53 -7.46 0.48
CA ALA A 47 0.81 -6.78 1.76
C ALA A 47 2.27 -6.92 2.18
N MET A 48 2.83 -8.14 2.16
CA MET A 48 4.21 -8.40 2.57
C MET A 48 5.21 -7.68 1.68
N VAL A 49 5.00 -7.71 0.35
CA VAL A 49 5.85 -6.97 -0.60
C VAL A 49 5.76 -5.47 -0.31
N GLY A 50 4.55 -4.91 -0.20
CA GLY A 50 4.37 -3.50 0.12
C GLY A 50 5.06 -3.08 1.41
N PHE A 51 4.87 -3.86 2.48
CA PHE A 51 5.54 -3.63 3.75
C PHE A 51 7.07 -3.65 3.60
N ALA A 52 7.62 -4.70 3.00
CA ALA A 52 9.06 -4.89 2.87
C ALA A 52 9.72 -3.79 2.03
N THR A 53 9.12 -3.45 0.89
CA THR A 53 9.66 -2.41 0.00
C THR A 53 9.62 -1.04 0.64
N THR A 54 8.54 -0.74 1.36
CA THR A 54 8.39 0.55 2.04
C THR A 54 9.35 0.69 3.22
N ILE A 55 9.57 -0.37 4.01
CA ILE A 55 10.58 -0.35 5.08
C ILE A 55 12.00 -0.15 4.51
N ALA A 56 12.28 -0.71 3.34
CA ALA A 56 13.55 -0.60 2.65
C ALA A 56 13.73 0.71 1.86
N GLU A 57 12.68 1.52 1.70
CA GLU A 57 12.69 2.74 0.88
C GLU A 57 13.63 3.80 1.49
N PRO A 58 14.72 4.19 0.80
CA PRO A 58 15.68 5.16 1.33
C PRO A 58 15.07 6.54 1.58
N ALA A 59 14.15 6.97 0.72
CA ALA A 59 13.46 8.24 0.87
C ALA A 59 12.63 8.27 2.17
N LEU A 60 11.99 7.16 2.56
CA LEU A 60 11.25 7.07 3.81
C LEU A 60 12.18 7.11 5.02
N ILE A 61 13.36 6.51 4.93
CA ILE A 61 14.37 6.59 5.99
C ILE A 61 14.78 8.05 6.20
N ALA A 62 15.05 8.79 5.12
CA ALA A 62 15.44 10.21 5.18
C ALA A 62 14.33 11.09 5.76
N VAL A 63 13.08 10.91 5.33
CA VAL A 63 11.92 11.66 5.82
C VAL A 63 11.66 11.36 7.29
N ALA A 64 11.75 10.10 7.71
CA ALA A 64 11.60 9.73 9.11
C ALA A 64 12.71 10.31 9.99
N PHE A 65 13.95 10.31 9.51
CA PHE A 65 15.06 10.96 10.19
C PHE A 65 14.81 12.47 10.36
N LYS A 66 14.40 13.16 9.28
CA LYS A 66 14.13 14.60 9.33
C LYS A 66 12.93 14.93 10.21
N ALA A 67 11.85 14.16 10.13
CA ALA A 67 10.69 14.29 10.98
C ALA A 67 11.04 14.16 12.47
N HIS A 68 11.93 13.22 12.82
CA HIS A 68 12.42 13.06 14.19
C HIS A 68 13.22 14.26 14.68
N GLU A 69 14.13 14.79 13.86
CA GLU A 69 14.91 15.99 14.21
C GLU A 69 14.02 17.24 14.40
N VAL A 70 13.12 17.52 13.46
CA VAL A 70 12.29 18.74 13.50
C VAL A 70 11.19 18.67 14.55
N SER A 71 10.80 17.47 14.97
CA SER A 71 9.85 17.26 16.06
C SER A 71 10.50 17.15 17.45
N ALA A 72 11.80 17.44 17.56
CA ALA A 72 12.57 17.28 18.81
C ALA A 72 12.37 15.89 19.47
N GLY A 73 12.24 14.86 18.64
CA GLY A 73 12.08 13.48 19.08
C GLY A 73 10.65 13.01 19.33
N THR A 74 9.63 13.89 19.25
CA THR A 74 8.22 13.50 19.43
C THR A 74 7.76 12.47 18.39
N ILE A 75 8.23 12.58 17.15
CA ILE A 75 7.96 11.59 16.09
C ILE A 75 9.13 10.60 16.05
N GLY A 76 8.89 9.36 16.46
CA GLY A 76 9.90 8.31 16.39
C GLY A 76 10.18 7.86 14.95
N GLN A 77 11.46 7.74 14.57
CA GLN A 77 11.87 7.32 13.22
C GLN A 77 11.26 5.96 12.83
N TRP A 78 11.39 4.96 13.71
CA TRP A 78 10.81 3.63 13.49
C TRP A 78 9.28 3.64 13.55
N GLY A 79 8.69 4.47 14.42
CA GLY A 79 7.23 4.61 14.52
C GLY A 79 6.61 5.09 13.20
N LEU A 80 7.21 6.12 12.59
CA LEU A 80 6.75 6.62 11.29
C LEU A 80 6.96 5.57 10.19
N ARG A 81 8.14 4.94 10.12
CA ARG A 81 8.45 3.94 9.10
C ARG A 81 7.50 2.74 9.12
N ILE A 82 7.23 2.19 10.30
CA ILE A 82 6.32 1.06 10.48
C ILE A 82 4.88 1.48 10.12
N THR A 83 4.44 2.65 10.56
CA THR A 83 3.11 3.18 10.25
C THR A 83 2.90 3.31 8.74
N VAL A 84 3.85 3.93 8.04
CA VAL A 84 3.80 4.10 6.59
C VAL A 84 3.81 2.75 5.88
N ALA A 85 4.68 1.81 6.30
CA ALA A 85 4.74 0.47 5.72
C ALA A 85 3.45 -0.33 5.92
N ILE A 86 2.79 -0.22 7.07
CA ILE A 86 1.47 -0.84 7.31
C ILE A 86 0.41 -0.22 6.38
N GLY A 87 0.44 1.10 6.20
CA GLY A 87 -0.42 1.79 5.24
C GLY A 87 -0.26 1.25 3.82
N VAL A 88 0.98 1.16 3.32
CA VAL A 88 1.25 0.58 1.98
C VAL A 88 0.80 -0.87 1.92
N ALA A 89 1.12 -1.69 2.92
CA ALA A 89 0.75 -3.10 2.96
C ALA A 89 -0.77 -3.29 2.83
N PHE A 90 -1.55 -2.53 3.59
CA PHE A 90 -3.00 -2.54 3.50
C PHE A 90 -3.49 -2.05 2.14
N GLY A 91 -2.92 -0.96 1.62
CA GLY A 91 -3.27 -0.41 0.31
C GLY A 91 -3.03 -1.42 -0.82
N LEU A 92 -1.89 -2.13 -0.81
CA LEU A 92 -1.60 -3.14 -1.82
C LEU A 92 -2.48 -4.39 -1.70
N ALA A 93 -2.79 -4.84 -0.48
CA ALA A 93 -3.74 -5.93 -0.29
C ALA A 93 -5.13 -5.56 -0.82
N LEU A 94 -5.61 -4.35 -0.51
CA LEU A 94 -6.90 -3.85 -0.99
C LEU A 94 -6.90 -3.68 -2.52
N GLY A 95 -5.80 -3.19 -3.08
CA GLY A 95 -5.63 -3.06 -4.53
C GLY A 95 -5.58 -4.43 -5.23
N ALA A 96 -4.93 -5.43 -4.64
CA ALA A 96 -4.93 -6.80 -5.14
C ALA A 96 -6.33 -7.42 -5.08
N PHE A 97 -7.07 -7.21 -3.98
CA PHE A 97 -8.48 -7.56 -3.88
C PHE A 97 -9.32 -6.88 -4.96
N ARG A 98 -9.07 -5.61 -5.25
CA ARG A 98 -9.75 -4.87 -6.32
C ARG A 98 -9.46 -5.47 -7.71
N ILE A 99 -8.23 -5.90 -7.99
CA ILE A 99 -7.88 -6.58 -9.25
C ILE A 99 -8.64 -7.90 -9.36
N VAL A 100 -8.67 -8.71 -8.29
CA VAL A 100 -9.36 -10.02 -8.29
C VAL A 100 -10.89 -9.87 -8.38
N SER A 101 -11.47 -8.97 -7.60
CA SER A 101 -12.93 -8.73 -7.58
C SER A 101 -13.42 -7.97 -8.82
N GLY A 102 -12.52 -7.30 -9.54
CA GLY A 102 -12.84 -6.58 -10.75
C GLY A 102 -13.68 -5.31 -10.56
N THR A 103 -13.72 -4.79 -9.33
CA THR A 103 -14.49 -3.61 -8.97
C THR A 103 -13.84 -2.33 -9.52
N PRO A 104 -14.62 -1.27 -9.81
CA PRO A 104 -14.07 -0.03 -10.37
C PRO A 104 -13.14 0.68 -9.38
N ILE A 105 -11.93 1.05 -9.83
CA ILE A 105 -10.92 1.70 -8.98
C ILE A 105 -11.38 3.03 -8.37
N TYR A 106 -12.19 3.80 -9.12
CA TYR A 106 -12.62 5.13 -8.69
C TYR A 106 -13.39 5.11 -7.38
N LEU A 107 -14.12 4.03 -7.07
CA LEU A 107 -14.86 3.88 -5.80
C LEU A 107 -13.91 3.87 -4.60
N TYR A 108 -12.80 3.15 -4.71
CA TYR A 108 -11.80 3.04 -3.65
C TYR A 108 -11.05 4.35 -3.45
N ILE A 109 -10.64 4.98 -4.55
CA ILE A 109 -9.91 6.25 -4.51
C ILE A 109 -10.79 7.36 -3.96
N LEU A 110 -12.05 7.44 -4.39
CA LEU A 110 -13.01 8.41 -3.86
C LEU A 110 -13.26 8.19 -2.37
N ALA A 111 -13.51 6.95 -1.94
CA ALA A 111 -13.71 6.62 -0.53
C ALA A 111 -12.46 6.97 0.32
N GLY A 112 -11.27 6.63 -0.16
CA GLY A 112 -10.03 6.96 0.55
C GLY A 112 -9.77 8.48 0.61
N TYR A 113 -10.09 9.24 -0.44
CA TYR A 113 -10.02 10.70 -0.38
C TYR A 113 -11.02 11.30 0.60
N VAL A 114 -12.25 10.76 0.69
CA VAL A 114 -13.20 11.18 1.73
C VAL A 114 -12.61 10.94 3.12
N VAL A 115 -11.98 9.78 3.36
CA VAL A 115 -11.29 9.50 4.63
C VAL A 115 -10.17 10.50 4.89
N VAL A 116 -9.33 10.78 3.89
CA VAL A 116 -8.24 11.77 3.98
C VAL A 116 -8.78 13.16 4.32
N LEU A 117 -9.84 13.62 3.66
CA LEU A 117 -10.45 14.92 3.91
C LEU A 117 -10.98 15.01 5.34
N VAL A 118 -11.71 13.98 5.79
CA VAL A 118 -12.22 13.92 7.16
C VAL A 118 -11.08 13.92 8.17
N GLN A 119 -10.06 13.08 7.98
CA GLN A 119 -8.90 13.04 8.87
C GLN A 119 -8.13 14.36 8.89
N THR A 120 -8.01 15.05 7.75
CA THR A 120 -7.32 16.36 7.65
C THR A 120 -7.98 17.41 8.53
N ILE A 121 -9.32 17.39 8.68
CA ILE A 121 -10.04 18.32 9.57
C ILE A 121 -9.66 18.11 11.04
N PHE A 122 -9.41 16.85 11.43
CA PHE A 122 -9.13 16.48 12.83
C PHE A 122 -7.64 16.30 13.14
N ALA A 123 -6.77 16.27 12.13
CA ALA A 123 -5.35 16.02 12.31
C ALA A 123 -4.59 17.29 12.73
N PRO A 124 -3.57 17.17 13.60
CA PRO A 124 -2.75 18.31 13.98
C PRO A 124 -1.93 18.82 12.78
N LYS A 125 -1.88 20.15 12.61
CA LYS A 125 -1.34 20.81 11.40
C LYS A 125 0.09 20.40 11.01
N HIS A 126 0.93 20.11 12.00
CA HIS A 126 2.32 19.72 11.78
C HIS A 126 2.48 18.32 11.17
N ILE A 127 1.49 17.42 11.35
CA ILE A 127 1.51 16.07 10.77
C ILE A 127 0.98 16.06 9.34
N ILE A 128 0.06 16.96 8.98
CA ILE A 128 -0.60 16.92 7.67
C ILE A 128 0.45 16.94 6.55
N ALA A 129 1.40 17.88 6.59
CA ALA A 129 2.47 17.93 5.60
C ALA A 129 3.29 16.64 5.54
N LEU A 130 3.63 16.06 6.69
CA LEU A 130 4.37 14.80 6.78
C LEU A 130 3.57 13.60 6.22
N ALA A 131 2.26 13.57 6.45
CA ALA A 131 1.38 12.51 5.94
C ALA A 131 1.33 12.54 4.41
N TYR A 132 1.16 13.72 3.80
CA TYR A 132 1.15 13.88 2.35
C TYR A 132 2.52 13.61 1.72
N ASP A 133 3.62 14.01 2.37
CA ASP A 133 4.97 13.67 1.92
C ASP A 133 5.22 12.15 1.95
N SER A 134 4.75 11.48 3.00
CA SER A 134 4.83 10.02 3.13
C SER A 134 4.17 9.28 1.95
N GLY A 135 3.06 9.79 1.43
CA GLY A 135 2.40 9.22 0.25
C GLY A 135 3.17 9.42 -1.05
N GLY A 136 3.93 10.50 -1.20
CA GLY A 136 4.83 10.71 -2.34
C GLY A 136 6.09 9.85 -2.24
N VAL A 137 6.63 9.73 -1.04
CA VAL A 137 7.83 8.95 -0.72
C VAL A 137 7.64 7.46 -0.96
N THR A 138 6.48 6.90 -0.66
CA THR A 138 6.18 5.49 -0.98
C THR A 138 6.01 5.22 -2.47
N THR A 139 6.03 6.27 -3.30
CA THR A 139 6.06 6.16 -4.76
C THR A 139 7.44 6.47 -5.35
N SER A 140 8.52 6.29 -4.59
CA SER A 140 9.89 6.53 -5.08
C SER A 140 10.59 5.27 -5.61
N THR A 141 11.92 5.23 -5.45
CA THR A 141 12.84 4.45 -6.28
C THR A 141 12.73 2.94 -6.12
N VAL A 142 12.39 2.45 -4.94
CA VAL A 142 12.29 1.00 -4.67
C VAL A 142 10.86 0.52 -4.83
N THR A 143 9.90 1.23 -4.25
CA THR A 143 8.52 0.75 -4.11
C THR A 143 7.77 0.74 -5.44
N VAL A 144 7.88 1.77 -6.29
CA VAL A 144 7.10 1.82 -7.56
C VAL A 144 7.44 0.72 -8.54
N PRO A 145 8.72 0.45 -8.87
CA PRO A 145 9.10 -0.65 -9.77
C PRO A 145 8.49 -1.98 -9.36
N LEU A 146 8.50 -2.29 -8.05
CA LEU A 146 8.00 -3.54 -7.49
C LEU A 146 6.47 -3.59 -7.47
N VAL A 147 5.81 -2.50 -7.07
CA VAL A 147 4.34 -2.39 -7.08
C VAL A 147 3.79 -2.48 -8.51
N ALA A 148 4.41 -1.81 -9.47
CA ALA A 148 4.01 -1.89 -10.87
C ALA A 148 4.17 -3.31 -11.43
N ALA A 149 5.29 -3.96 -11.11
CA ALA A 149 5.52 -5.35 -11.52
C ALA A 149 4.51 -6.32 -10.91
N LEU A 150 4.20 -6.17 -9.62
CA LEU A 150 3.16 -6.94 -8.94
C LEU A 150 1.79 -6.73 -9.59
N GLY A 151 1.41 -5.48 -9.86
CA GLY A 151 0.11 -5.15 -10.43
C GLY A 151 -0.08 -5.66 -11.84
N LEU A 152 0.95 -5.51 -12.68
CA LEU A 152 0.93 -6.03 -14.05
C LEU A 152 0.92 -7.56 -14.07
N GLY A 153 1.76 -8.21 -13.26
CA GLY A 153 1.78 -9.68 -13.13
C GLY A 153 0.45 -10.23 -12.65
N LEU A 154 -0.16 -9.62 -11.63
CA LEU A 154 -1.46 -10.04 -11.11
C LEU A 154 -2.58 -9.82 -12.13
N SER A 155 -2.59 -8.69 -12.83
CA SER A 155 -3.61 -8.41 -13.84
C SER A 155 -3.46 -9.30 -15.08
N ASN A 156 -2.26 -9.75 -15.41
CA ASN A 156 -2.05 -10.75 -16.47
C ASN A 156 -2.55 -12.14 -16.06
N ALA A 157 -2.35 -12.52 -14.79
CA ALA A 157 -2.75 -13.83 -14.27
C ALA A 157 -4.26 -13.97 -14.03
N VAL A 158 -4.98 -12.86 -13.80
CA VAL A 158 -6.43 -12.86 -13.53
C VAL A 158 -7.21 -12.66 -14.84
N PRO A 159 -8.04 -13.62 -15.28
CA PRO A 159 -8.79 -13.51 -16.53
C PRO A 159 -9.71 -12.27 -16.59
N GLY A 160 -9.76 -11.64 -17.76
CA GLY A 160 -10.66 -10.49 -18.02
C GLY A 160 -10.21 -9.17 -17.40
N ARG A 161 -8.97 -9.07 -16.92
CA ARG A 161 -8.39 -7.80 -16.44
C ARG A 161 -7.58 -7.11 -17.52
N ASN A 162 -7.48 -5.78 -17.42
CA ASN A 162 -6.65 -4.98 -18.30
C ASN A 162 -5.37 -4.58 -17.53
N PRO A 163 -4.19 -5.12 -17.88
CA PRO A 163 -2.96 -4.85 -17.15
C PRO A 163 -2.60 -3.36 -17.06
N ALA A 164 -2.87 -2.58 -18.11
CA ALA A 164 -2.56 -1.15 -18.13
C ALA A 164 -3.45 -0.36 -17.16
N LEU A 165 -4.75 -0.67 -17.09
CA LEU A 165 -5.70 0.03 -16.21
C LEU A 165 -5.69 -0.53 -14.79
N ASP A 166 -5.57 -1.85 -14.64
CA ASP A 166 -5.71 -2.54 -13.38
C ASP A 166 -4.38 -2.67 -12.62
N GLY A 167 -3.29 -2.91 -13.34
CA GLY A 167 -1.97 -3.11 -12.74
C GLY A 167 -1.35 -1.82 -12.22
N PHE A 168 -1.37 -0.74 -13.01
CA PHE A 168 -0.84 0.57 -12.58
C PHE A 168 -1.67 1.20 -11.45
N GLY A 169 -2.95 0.83 -11.33
CA GLY A 169 -3.85 1.30 -10.27
C GLY A 169 -3.34 1.03 -8.86
N LEU A 170 -2.50 0.00 -8.65
CA LEU A 170 -1.87 -0.27 -7.35
C LEU A 170 -1.01 0.88 -6.82
N ILE A 171 -0.41 1.68 -7.70
CA ILE A 171 0.41 2.83 -7.30
C ILE A 171 -0.45 3.87 -6.57
N ALA A 172 -1.71 4.06 -7.00
CA ALA A 172 -2.63 4.98 -6.34
C ALA A 172 -2.93 4.53 -4.89
N PHE A 173 -3.08 3.22 -4.66
CA PHE A 173 -3.23 2.68 -3.31
C PHE A 173 -1.97 2.83 -2.46
N ALA A 174 -0.80 2.59 -3.06
CA ALA A 174 0.50 2.75 -2.40
C ALA A 174 0.78 4.21 -1.98
N SER A 175 0.16 5.19 -2.63
CA SER A 175 0.27 6.60 -2.26
C SER A 175 -0.79 7.03 -1.23
N LEU A 176 -2.04 6.58 -1.40
CA LEU A 176 -3.18 7.05 -0.59
C LEU A 176 -3.16 6.52 0.85
N PHE A 177 -2.89 5.23 1.02
CA PHE A 177 -3.01 4.60 2.34
C PHE A 177 -1.93 4.99 3.36
N PRO A 178 -0.68 5.30 2.96
CA PRO A 178 0.28 5.94 3.85
C PRO A 178 -0.21 7.23 4.47
N ILE A 179 -0.89 8.08 3.69
CA ILE A 179 -1.43 9.36 4.17
C ILE A 179 -2.45 9.08 5.29
N ILE A 180 -3.38 8.15 5.03
CA ILE A 180 -4.41 7.72 5.99
C ILE A 180 -3.78 7.14 7.26
N ALA A 181 -2.76 6.29 7.11
CA ALA A 181 -2.08 5.63 8.21
C ALA A 181 -1.32 6.64 9.10
N VAL A 182 -0.59 7.59 8.51
CA VAL A 182 0.17 8.61 9.25
C VAL A 182 -0.77 9.56 9.99
N MET A 183 -1.87 10.02 9.36
CA MET A 183 -2.86 10.85 10.04
C MET A 183 -3.54 10.09 11.19
N GLY A 184 -3.91 8.82 10.97
CA GLY A 184 -4.49 7.98 12.01
C GLY A 184 -3.54 7.75 13.19
N TYR A 185 -2.26 7.49 12.92
CA TYR A 185 -1.23 7.37 13.94
C TYR A 185 -1.11 8.62 14.80
N ALA A 186 -1.07 9.81 14.17
CA ALA A 186 -0.97 11.07 14.89
C ALA A 186 -2.19 11.34 15.76
N GLN A 187 -3.39 11.12 15.24
CA GLN A 187 -4.64 11.28 16.02
C GLN A 187 -4.67 10.35 17.24
N VAL A 188 -4.22 9.10 17.09
CA VAL A 188 -4.11 8.15 18.21
C VAL A 188 -3.07 8.59 19.23
N MET A 189 -1.93 9.14 18.79
CA MET A 189 -0.89 9.63 19.69
C MET A 189 -1.34 10.87 20.48
N GLU A 190 -1.98 11.83 19.81
CA GLU A 190 -2.51 13.04 20.44
C GLU A 190 -3.62 12.73 21.45
N TRP A 191 -4.49 11.75 21.14
CA TRP A 191 -5.50 11.29 22.08
C TRP A 191 -4.90 10.63 23.33
N LYS A 192 -3.79 9.88 23.18
CA LYS A 192 -3.09 9.26 24.31
C LYS A 192 -2.37 10.29 25.18
N THR A 193 -1.75 11.30 24.58
CA THR A 193 -1.06 12.37 25.33
C THR A 193 -2.04 13.32 26.00
N GLY A 194 -3.16 13.66 25.35
CA GLY A 194 -4.23 14.46 25.95
C GLY A 194 -4.81 13.83 27.22
N LYS A 195 -5.05 12.51 27.20
CA LYS A 195 -5.48 11.76 28.39
C LYS A 195 -4.44 11.65 29.50
N ALA A 196 -3.15 11.76 29.18
CA ALA A 196 -2.07 11.72 30.16
C ALA A 196 -1.90 13.07 30.88
N SER A 197 -2.36 14.17 30.28
CA SER A 197 -2.38 15.50 30.90
C SER A 197 -3.57 15.72 31.85
N GLU A 198 -4.60 14.86 31.79
CA GLU A 198 -5.81 14.92 32.63
C GLU A 198 -5.75 14.00 33.86
N ARG A 199 -4.65 13.24 34.04
CA ARG A 199 -4.40 12.36 35.20
C ARG A 199 -3.28 12.91 36.05
#